data_AF-A0A2J7R7C3-F1
#
_entry.id   AF-A0A2J7R7C3-F1
#
_cell.length_a   1.000
_cell.length_b   1.000
_cell.length_c   1.000
_cell.angle_alpha   90.00
_cell.angle_beta   90.00
_cell.angle_gamma   90.00
#
_symmetry.space_group_name_H-M   'P 1'
#
loop_
_entity.id
_entity.type
_entity.pdbx_description
1 polymer ?
#
loop_
_entity_poly.entity_id
_entity_poly.type
_entity_poly.pdbx_seq_one_letter_code
_entity_poly.pdbx_strand_id
1 'polypeptide(L)'
;MEIEKHHKEILRIASEQLLVLKSTIRLQRPRGRTRAVSSEISRLEEAKPHHWPTSSTSQLRCRVCSSRGKRRTVRTKCVKCDVGICISGCFQEFHTKATFR
;
A
#
# COMPACT_ATOMS: atom_id res chain seq x y z
N MET A 1 6.55 18.76 -55.57
CA MET A 1 7.89 18.30 -55.09
C MET A 1 8.20 18.75 -53.65
N GLU A 2 7.42 19.65 -53.04
CA GLU A 2 7.66 20.12 -51.65
C GLU A 2 7.30 19.11 -50.55
N ILE A 3 6.24 18.30 -50.76
CA ILE A 3 5.82 17.26 -49.80
C ILE A 3 6.89 16.19 -49.64
N GLU A 4 7.51 15.78 -50.76
CA GLU A 4 8.57 14.77 -50.74
C GLU A 4 9.83 15.28 -50.04
N LYS A 5 10.13 16.58 -50.17
CA LYS A 5 11.22 17.24 -49.46
C LYS A 5 10.98 17.26 -47.95
N HIS A 6 9.75 17.58 -47.53
CA HIS A 6 9.35 17.51 -46.13
C HIS A 6 9.43 16.10 -45.57
N HIS A 7 9.01 15.09 -46.32
CA HIS A 7 9.08 13.70 -45.90
C HIS A 7 10.53 13.26 -45.69
N LYS A 8 11.43 13.60 -46.62
CA LYS A 8 12.87 13.30 -46.48
C LYS A 8 13.49 13.99 -45.26
N GLU A 9 13.08 15.22 -44.96
CA GLU A 9 13.56 15.94 -43.78
C GLU A 9 13.04 15.33 -42.47
N ILE A 10 11.77 14.89 -42.44
CA ILE A 10 11.20 14.18 -41.28
C ILE A 10 11.97 12.87 -41.02
N LEU A 11 12.29 12.10 -42.07
CA LEU A 11 13.05 10.86 -41.95
C LEU A 11 14.49 11.11 -41.46
N ARG A 12 15.11 12.22 -41.88
CA ARG A 12 16.44 12.64 -41.41
C ARG A 12 16.42 12.96 -39.92
N ILE A 13 15.48 13.79 -39.48
CA ILE A 13 15.31 14.19 -38.08
C ILE A 13 15.02 12.96 -37.19
N ALA A 14 14.14 12.06 -37.63
CA ALA A 14 13.81 10.85 -36.88
C ALA A 14 15.04 9.92 -36.71
N SER A 15 15.90 9.85 -37.74
CA SER A 15 17.14 9.05 -37.69
C SER A 15 18.16 9.65 -36.74
N GLU A 16 18.32 10.98 -36.73
CA GLU A 16 19.20 11.69 -35.79
C GLU A 16 18.71 11.50 -34.34
N GLN A 17 17.42 11.64 -34.07
CA GLN A 17 16.86 11.41 -32.74
C GLN A 17 17.03 9.97 -32.25
N LEU A 18 16.90 8.97 -33.14
CA LEU A 18 17.11 7.57 -32.80
C LEU A 18 18.58 7.27 -32.46
N LEU A 19 19.54 7.90 -33.16
CA LEU A 19 20.96 7.78 -32.84
C LEU A 19 21.28 8.37 -31.45
N VAL A 20 20.67 9.51 -31.11
CA VAL A 20 20.81 10.13 -29.79
C VAL A 20 20.22 9.23 -28.69
N LEU A 21 19.01 8.69 -28.87
CA LEU A 21 18.39 7.79 -27.90
C LEU A 21 19.22 6.50 -27.68
N LYS A 22 19.78 5.93 -28.74
CA LYS A 22 20.67 4.76 -28.63
C LYS A 22 21.96 5.08 -27.86
N SER A 23 22.44 6.33 -27.88
CA SER A 23 23.63 6.75 -27.14
C SER A 23 23.38 6.99 -25.64
N THR A 24 22.16 7.38 -25.24
CA THR A 24 21.81 7.63 -23.83
C THR A 24 21.47 6.34 -23.08
N ILE A 25 21.06 5.27 -23.78
CA ILE A 25 20.87 3.92 -23.20
C ILE A 25 22.22 3.18 -23.17
N ARG A 26 23.28 3.81 -22.63
CA ARG A 26 24.35 3.02 -22.01
C ARG A 26 23.87 2.72 -20.60
N LEU A 27 23.20 1.57 -20.43
CA LEU A 27 23.01 0.97 -19.11
C LEU A 27 24.40 0.85 -18.47
N GLN A 28 24.74 1.81 -17.61
CA GLN A 28 25.96 1.74 -16.81
C GLN A 28 25.78 0.53 -15.90
N ARG A 29 26.45 -0.56 -16.26
CA ARG A 29 26.48 -1.78 -15.46
C ARG A 29 27.16 -1.41 -14.14
N PRO A 30 26.48 -1.43 -12.98
CA PRO A 30 27.12 -1.02 -11.75
C PRO A 30 28.26 -2.01 -11.46
N ARG A 31 29.51 -1.53 -11.52
CA ARG A 31 30.67 -2.28 -11.06
C ARG A 31 30.84 -2.00 -9.56
N GLY A 32 30.27 -2.89 -8.77
CA GLY A 32 30.36 -2.91 -7.30
C GLY A 32 29.44 -4.01 -6.76
N ARG A 33 29.79 -4.61 -5.62
CA ARG A 33 28.88 -5.53 -4.92
C ARG A 33 27.56 -4.79 -4.67
N THR A 34 26.48 -5.25 -5.29
CA THR A 34 25.13 -4.88 -4.84
C THR A 34 25.05 -5.24 -3.36
N ARG A 35 24.88 -4.23 -2.49
CA ARG A 35 24.58 -4.48 -1.07
C ARG A 35 23.40 -5.44 -1.03
N ALA A 36 23.56 -6.58 -0.36
CA ALA A 36 22.53 -7.62 -0.32
C ALA A 36 21.25 -7.01 0.26
N VAL A 37 20.31 -6.67 -0.62
CA VAL A 37 19.00 -6.10 -0.28
C VAL A 37 18.20 -7.05 0.60
N SER A 38 18.61 -8.32 0.66
CA SER A 38 18.04 -9.36 1.53
C SER A 38 18.07 -9.00 3.01
N SER A 39 19.09 -8.32 3.53
CA SER A 39 19.16 -8.05 4.98
C SER A 39 18.23 -6.92 5.43
N GLU A 40 17.81 -6.03 4.53
CA GLU A 40 16.93 -4.90 4.87
C GLU A 40 15.44 -5.32 4.83
N ILE A 41 15.10 -6.32 4.01
CA ILE A 41 13.73 -6.87 3.91
C ILE A 41 13.39 -7.64 5.19
N SER A 42 14.36 -8.32 5.81
CA SER A 42 14.16 -9.07 7.04
C SER A 42 13.74 -8.21 8.24
N ARG A 43 13.96 -6.89 8.22
CA ARG A 43 13.58 -5.97 9.31
C ARG A 43 12.17 -5.37 9.17
N LEU A 44 11.49 -5.57 8.04
CA LEU A 44 10.21 -4.92 7.75
C LEU A 44 8.98 -5.67 8.25
N GLU A 45 9.08 -6.98 8.52
CA GLU A 45 7.92 -7.79 8.84
C GLU A 45 8.08 -8.60 10.13
N GLU A 46 8.28 -7.91 11.25
CA GLU A 46 7.55 -8.33 12.45
C GLU A 46 6.11 -7.83 12.27
N ALA A 47 5.38 -8.50 11.37
CA ALA A 47 4.04 -8.11 10.96
C ALA A 47 3.13 -8.12 12.18
N LYS A 48 2.97 -6.95 12.82
CA LYS A 48 1.94 -6.74 13.84
C LYS A 48 0.65 -7.25 13.21
N PRO A 49 -0.01 -8.27 13.78
CA PRO A 49 -1.14 -8.85 13.09
C PRO A 49 -2.18 -7.74 12.91
N HIS A 50 -2.54 -7.45 11.66
CA HIS A 50 -3.31 -6.25 11.36
C HIS A 50 -4.71 -6.40 11.93
N HIS A 51 -5.13 -5.43 12.73
CA HIS A 51 -6.49 -5.40 13.26
C HIS A 51 -7.41 -4.93 12.14
N TRP A 52 -8.25 -5.83 11.61
CA TRP A 52 -9.22 -5.50 10.57
C TRP A 52 -10.66 -5.68 11.08
N PRO A 53 -11.57 -4.73 10.83
CA PRO A 53 -12.99 -4.94 11.07
C PRO A 53 -13.56 -5.86 9.99
N THR A 54 -14.30 -6.88 10.41
CA THR A 54 -15.05 -7.78 9.55
C THR A 54 -16.51 -7.88 10.00
N SER A 55 -17.39 -8.38 9.13
CA SER A 55 -18.75 -8.73 9.49
C SER A 55 -18.79 -10.00 10.36
N SER A 56 -19.74 -10.04 11.28
CA SER A 56 -20.07 -11.19 12.12
C SER A 56 -21.44 -11.71 11.73
N THR A 57 -21.59 -13.04 11.72
CA THR A 57 -22.88 -13.71 11.52
C THR A 57 -23.81 -13.49 12.71
N SER A 58 -23.25 -13.44 13.92
CA SER A 58 -23.97 -13.18 15.16
C SER A 58 -23.99 -11.69 15.54
N GLN A 59 -25.03 -11.29 16.27
CA GLN A 59 -25.11 -9.96 16.87
C GLN A 59 -24.26 -9.94 18.15
N LEU A 60 -23.31 -9.02 18.19
CA LEU A 60 -22.37 -8.86 19.30
C LEU A 60 -22.64 -7.55 20.04
N ARG A 61 -22.09 -7.42 21.25
CA ARG A 61 -22.07 -6.16 21.99
C ARG A 61 -20.79 -5.41 21.72
N CYS A 62 -20.88 -4.10 21.50
CA CYS A 62 -19.68 -3.27 21.37
C CYS A 62 -18.94 -3.18 22.70
N ARG A 63 -17.70 -3.65 22.76
CA ARG A 63 -16.87 -3.66 23.98
C ARG A 63 -16.68 -2.26 24.57
N VAL A 64 -16.38 -1.27 23.73
CA VAL A 64 -16.16 0.13 24.15
C VAL A 64 -17.46 0.82 24.58
N CYS A 65 -18.59 0.54 23.93
CA CYS A 65 -19.87 1.09 24.40
C CYS A 65 -20.26 0.47 25.74
N SER A 66 -20.06 -0.84 25.89
CA SER A 66 -20.41 -1.57 27.12
C SER A 66 -19.60 -1.08 28.32
N SER A 67 -18.30 -0.78 28.14
CA SER A 67 -17.46 -0.21 29.21
C SER A 67 -17.92 1.19 29.64
N ARG A 68 -18.60 1.93 28.75
CA ARG A 68 -19.22 3.24 29.04
C ARG A 68 -20.65 3.12 29.56
N GLY A 69 -21.13 1.91 29.90
CA GLY A 69 -22.51 1.69 30.33
C GLY A 69 -23.57 1.78 29.23
N LYS A 70 -23.17 1.91 27.95
CA LYS A 70 -24.10 2.00 26.83
C LYS A 70 -24.39 0.61 26.25
N ARG A 71 -25.68 0.27 26.13
CA ARG A 71 -26.11 -0.95 25.42
C ARG A 71 -26.14 -0.67 23.92
N ARG A 72 -25.11 -1.13 23.20
CA ARG A 72 -25.06 -1.07 21.74
C ARG A 72 -24.66 -2.41 21.15
N THR A 73 -25.45 -2.88 20.20
CA THR A 73 -25.19 -4.11 19.46
C THR A 73 -24.63 -3.81 18.08
N VAL A 74 -23.79 -4.70 17.57
CA VAL A 74 -23.07 -4.57 16.30
C VAL A 74 -22.98 -5.93 15.62
N ARG A 75 -22.88 -5.93 14.28
CA ARG A 75 -22.54 -7.10 13.47
C ARG A 75 -21.12 -7.02 12.92
N THR A 76 -20.27 -6.24 13.57
CA THR A 76 -18.89 -6.02 13.17
C THR A 76 -17.97 -6.38 14.31
N LYS A 77 -16.90 -7.10 13.98
CA LYS A 77 -15.89 -7.53 14.94
C LYS A 77 -14.49 -7.29 14.41
N CYS A 78 -13.53 -7.11 15.32
CA CYS A 78 -12.12 -7.19 14.93
C CYS A 78 -11.75 -8.67 14.74
N VAL A 79 -11.22 -9.06 13.58
CA VAL A 79 -10.83 -10.47 13.30
C VAL A 79 -9.82 -10.96 14.33
N LYS A 80 -8.83 -10.13 14.63
CA LYS A 80 -7.70 -10.51 15.50
C LYS A 80 -8.09 -10.61 16.97
N CYS A 81 -8.98 -9.74 17.45
CA CYS A 81 -9.38 -9.71 18.85
C CYS A 81 -10.67 -10.50 19.12
N ASP A 82 -11.39 -10.89 18.08
CA ASP A 82 -12.71 -11.51 18.11
C ASP A 82 -13.74 -10.76 18.97
N VAL A 83 -13.60 -9.43 19.08
CA VAL A 83 -14.52 -8.57 19.85
C VAL A 83 -15.47 -7.82 18.95
N GLY A 84 -16.74 -7.77 19.35
CA GLY A 84 -17.73 -6.88 18.74
C GLY A 84 -17.37 -5.42 18.98
N ILE A 85 -17.31 -4.62 17.92
CA ILE A 85 -16.96 -3.21 18.03
C ILE A 85 -17.60 -2.34 16.95
N CYS A 86 -17.99 -1.11 17.31
CA CYS A 86 -18.45 -0.14 16.32
C CYS A 86 -17.30 0.29 15.41
N ILE A 87 -17.54 0.34 14.10
CA ILE A 87 -16.58 0.89 13.14
C ILE A 87 -16.31 2.37 13.46
N SER A 88 -17.36 3.15 13.73
CA SER A 88 -17.24 4.56 14.05
C SER A 88 -16.70 4.80 15.47
N GLY A 89 -15.47 5.31 15.54
CA GLY A 89 -14.77 5.75 16.76
C GLY A 89 -14.30 4.63 17.67
N CYS A 90 -15.16 3.65 18.01
CA CYS A 90 -14.83 2.61 18.98
C CYS A 90 -13.66 1.73 18.51
N PHE A 91 -13.62 1.38 17.22
CA PHE A 91 -12.56 0.55 16.65
C PHE A 91 -11.17 1.15 16.88
N GLN A 92 -10.99 2.45 16.59
CA GLN A 92 -9.72 3.12 16.84
C GLN A 92 -9.41 3.18 18.34
N GLU A 93 -10.37 3.59 19.15
CA GLU A 93 -10.18 3.73 20.60
C GLU A 93 -9.77 2.43 21.30
N PHE A 94 -10.33 1.29 20.87
CA PHE A 94 -10.00 -0.01 21.43
C PHE A 94 -8.57 -0.44 21.13
N HIS A 95 -8.02 -0.05 19.98
CA HIS A 95 -6.67 -0.43 19.58
C HIS A 95 -5.60 0.59 19.99
N THR A 96 -5.98 1.83 20.29
CA THR A 96 -5.03 2.89 20.70
C THR A 96 -4.95 3.07 22.21
N LYS A 97 -6.05 2.86 22.97
CA LYS A 97 -6.06 3.05 24.42
C LYS A 97 -5.73 1.75 25.15
N ALA A 98 -4.77 1.82 26.08
CA ALA A 98 -4.37 0.67 26.91
C ALA A 98 -5.51 0.10 27.76
N THR A 99 -6.53 0.91 28.08
CA THR A 99 -7.65 0.54 28.95
C THR A 99 -8.54 -0.58 28.39
N PHE A 100 -8.54 -0.79 27.06
CA PHE A 100 -9.46 -1.73 26.42
C PHE A 100 -8.76 -2.93 25.78
N ARG A 101 -7.43 -2.95 25.73
CA ARG A 101 -6.62 -3.97 25.08
C ARG A 101 -6.36 -5.16 25.99
#